data_AF-A0A1V5UVG1-F1
#
_entry.id   AF-A0A1V5UVG1-F1
#
_cell.length_a   1.000
_cell.length_b   1.000
_cell.length_c   1.000
_cell.angle_alpha   90.00
_cell.angle_beta   90.00
_cell.angle_gamma   90.00
#
_symmetry.space_group_name_H-M   'P 1'
#
loop_
_entity.id
_entity.type
_entity.pdbx_description
1 polymer ?
#
loop_
_entity_poly.entity_id
_entity_poly.type
_entity_poly.pdbx_seq_one_letter_code
_entity_poly.pdbx_strand_id
1 'polypeptide(L)'
;MNTYSVTELRQKTSAIIKAALEKGYVHIIQNSKAKVAVVDSDYLTTLQEAYEDYLDHQVIENRRDEPTITLEEYLKKDTIKP
;
A
#
# COMPACT_ATOMS: atom_id res chain seq x y z
N MET A 1 -4.51 -0.48 -23.34
CA MET A 1 -3.52 -1.13 -22.44
C MET A 1 -2.48 -0.06 -22.07
N ASN A 2 -2.29 0.22 -20.78
CA ASN A 2 -1.36 1.27 -20.29
C ASN A 2 0.06 0.72 -20.20
N THR A 3 0.64 0.37 -21.33
CA THR A 3 1.89 -0.37 -21.39
C THR A 3 2.86 0.33 -22.34
N TYR A 4 4.06 0.64 -21.87
CA TYR A 4 5.10 1.34 -22.62
C TYR A 4 6.40 0.54 -22.57
N SER A 5 7.22 0.63 -23.62
CA SER A 5 8.56 0.04 -23.61
C SER A 5 9.56 0.90 -22.82
N VAL A 6 10.68 0.30 -22.39
CA VAL A 6 11.80 1.07 -21.78
C VAL A 6 12.33 2.16 -22.72
N THR A 7 12.32 1.91 -24.04
CA THR A 7 12.76 2.90 -25.03
C THR A 7 11.82 4.11 -25.06
N GLU A 8 10.50 3.88 -25.03
CA GLU A 8 9.51 4.96 -24.95
C GLU A 8 9.60 5.72 -23.63
N LEU A 9 9.84 5.02 -22.52
CA LEU A 9 10.10 5.66 -21.24
C LEU A 9 11.25 6.65 -21.33
N ARG A 10 12.36 6.27 -21.98
CA ARG A 10 13.53 7.15 -22.15
C ARG A 10 13.24 8.36 -23.04
N GLN A 11 12.41 8.21 -24.06
CA GLN A 11 12.14 9.26 -25.05
C GLN A 11 10.98 10.19 -24.65
N LYS A 12 10.01 9.68 -23.90
CA LYS A 12 8.72 10.34 -23.64
C LYS A 12 8.34 10.31 -22.15
N THR A 13 9.34 10.46 -21.27
CA THR A 13 9.18 10.34 -19.82
C THR A 13 8.01 11.16 -19.29
N SER A 14 7.93 12.45 -19.63
CA SER A 14 6.89 13.35 -19.13
C SER A 14 5.47 12.93 -19.55
N ALA A 15 5.30 12.42 -20.77
CA ALA A 15 4.00 11.95 -21.25
C ALA A 15 3.56 10.67 -20.53
N ILE A 16 4.53 9.80 -20.21
CA ILE A 16 4.26 8.55 -19.50
C ILE A 16 3.96 8.81 -18.02
N ILE A 17 4.68 9.75 -17.38
CA ILE A 17 4.36 10.21 -16.02
C ILE A 17 2.95 10.78 -15.99
N LYS A 18 2.60 11.67 -16.92
CA LYS A 18 1.25 12.23 -17.00
C LYS A 18 0.18 11.14 -17.18
N ALA A 19 0.44 10.15 -18.04
CA ALA A 19 -0.46 9.02 -18.21
C ALA A 19 -0.59 8.16 -16.93
N ALA A 20 0.46 8.04 -16.12
CA ALA A 20 0.42 7.37 -14.83
C ALA A 20 -0.45 8.14 -13.83
N LEU A 21 -0.31 9.47 -13.77
CA LEU A 21 -1.13 10.33 -12.92
C LEU A 21 -2.62 10.27 -13.32
N GLU A 22 -2.92 10.31 -14.61
CA GLU A 22 -4.31 10.29 -15.11
C GLU A 22 -5.00 8.93 -14.92
N LYS A 23 -4.24 7.83 -14.96
CA LYS A 23 -4.80 6.48 -14.99
C LYS A 23 -4.47 5.65 -13.74
N GLY A 24 -3.84 6.25 -12.75
CA GLY A 24 -3.35 5.61 -11.53
C GLY A 24 -2.03 4.85 -11.72
N TYR A 25 -1.85 4.12 -12.83
CA TYR A 25 -0.60 3.43 -13.13
C TYR A 25 -0.38 3.14 -14.62
N VAL A 26 0.89 2.94 -14.96
CA VAL A 26 1.35 2.45 -16.28
C VAL A 26 2.42 1.38 -16.10
N HIS A 27 2.43 0.38 -16.96
CA HIS A 27 3.43 -0.70 -16.93
C HIS A 27 4.55 -0.44 -17.94
N ILE A 28 5.78 -0.73 -17.54
CA ILE A 28 6.95 -0.68 -18.41
C ILE A 28 7.35 -2.10 -18.79
N ILE A 29 7.35 -2.37 -20.09
CA ILE A 29 7.74 -3.64 -20.69
C ILE A 29 9.23 -3.62 -21.02
N GLN A 30 9.94 -4.66 -20.57
CA GLN A 30 11.30 -4.98 -21.00
C GLN A 30 11.34 -6.46 -21.40
N ASN A 31 11.96 -6.79 -22.54
CA ASN A 31 12.05 -8.17 -23.05
C ASN A 31 10.69 -8.88 -23.11
N SER A 32 9.67 -8.18 -23.61
CA SER A 32 8.28 -8.66 -23.73
C SER A 32 7.58 -9.03 -22.42
N LYS A 33 8.12 -8.60 -21.27
CA LYS A 33 7.49 -8.79 -19.96
C LYS A 33 7.33 -7.45 -19.23
N ALA A 34 6.20 -7.26 -18.57
CA ALA A 34 6.02 -6.15 -17.64
C ALA A 34 7.00 -6.34 -16.48
N LYS A 35 7.91 -5.38 -16.29
CA LYS A 35 9.00 -5.51 -15.31
C LYS A 35 8.87 -4.52 -14.16
N VAL A 36 8.39 -3.31 -14.45
CA VAL A 36 8.13 -2.27 -13.45
C VAL A 36 6.83 -1.55 -13.79
N ALA A 37 6.25 -0.89 -12.80
CA ALA A 37 5.12 0.03 -12.99
C ALA A 37 5.55 1.44 -12.54
N VAL A 38 5.06 2.45 -13.25
CA VAL A 38 5.14 3.84 -12.80
C VAL A 38 3.78 4.19 -12.24
N VAL A 39 3.79 4.72 -11.02
CA VAL A 39 2.61 5.01 -10.19
C VAL A 39 2.88 6.36 -9.53
N ASP A 40 1.83 7.12 -9.28
CA ASP A 40 1.90 8.27 -8.39
C ASP A 40 2.35 7.80 -6.99
N SER A 41 3.30 8.51 -6.38
CA SER A 41 3.78 8.21 -5.03
C SER A 41 2.67 8.32 -3.99
N ASP A 42 1.81 9.31 -4.12
CA ASP A 42 0.76 9.58 -3.14
C ASP A 42 -0.30 8.48 -3.23
N TYR A 43 -0.69 8.12 -4.46
CA TYR A 43 -1.58 6.99 -4.71
C TYR A 43 -1.02 5.67 -4.17
N LEU A 44 0.27 5.40 -4.37
CA LEU A 44 0.91 4.20 -3.85
C LEU A 44 0.87 4.17 -2.31
N THR A 45 1.15 5.31 -1.67
CA THR A 45 1.19 5.42 -0.21
C THR A 45 -0.20 5.19 0.38
N THR A 46 -1.23 5.86 -0.15
CA THR A 46 -2.62 5.65 0.29
C THR A 46 -3.08 4.20 0.07
N LEU A 47 -2.64 3.55 -1.00
CA LEU A 47 -2.97 2.14 -1.23
C LEU A 47 -2.31 1.22 -0.19
N GLN A 48 -1.08 1.52 0.22
CA GLN A 48 -0.39 0.79 1.28
C GLN A 48 -1.09 0.96 2.62
N GLU A 49 -1.41 2.19 3.01
CA GLU A 49 -2.14 2.49 4.25
C GLU A 49 -3.50 1.80 4.27
N ALA A 50 -4.28 1.88 3.20
CA ALA A 50 -5.58 1.23 3.12
C ALA A 50 -5.49 -0.31 3.21
N TYR A 51 -4.39 -0.90 2.71
CA TYR A 51 -4.14 -2.33 2.82
C TYR A 51 -3.76 -2.74 4.25
N GLU A 52 -2.92 -1.95 4.91
CA GLU A 52 -2.58 -2.15 6.33
C GLU A 52 -3.82 -2.03 7.22
N ASP A 53 -4.63 -0.98 7.04
CA ASP A 53 -5.89 -0.77 7.74
C ASP A 53 -6.86 -1.96 7.55
N TYR A 54 -6.90 -2.52 6.33
CA TYR A 54 -7.74 -3.69 6.05
C TYR A 54 -7.25 -4.93 6.81
N LEU A 55 -5.94 -5.17 6.85
CA LEU A 55 -5.36 -6.28 7.60
C LEU A 55 -5.61 -6.14 9.10
N ASP A 56 -5.45 -4.93 9.64
CA ASP A 56 -5.72 -4.64 11.04
C ASP A 56 -7.20 -4.88 11.40
N HIS A 57 -8.13 -4.46 10.54
CA HIS A 57 -9.55 -4.79 10.72
C HIS A 57 -9.80 -6.29 10.73
N GLN A 58 -9.16 -7.06 9.84
CA GLN A 58 -9.28 -8.52 9.86
C GLN A 58 -8.76 -9.12 11.17
N VAL A 59 -7.63 -8.61 11.69
CA VAL A 59 -7.09 -9.06 12.97
C VAL A 59 -8.06 -8.74 14.12
N ILE A 60 -8.63 -7.54 14.15
CA ILE A 60 -9.61 -7.13 15.17
C ILE A 60 -10.87 -8.01 15.11
N GLU A 61 -11.43 -8.25 13.93
CA GLU A 61 -12.59 -9.14 13.77
C GLU A 61 -12.27 -10.57 14.23
N ASN A 62 -11.07 -11.09 13.93
CA ASN A 62 -10.64 -12.41 14.39
C ASN A 62 -10.43 -12.49 15.91
N ARG A 63 -10.18 -11.36 16.58
CA ARG A 63 -10.00 -11.25 18.04
C ARG A 63 -11.24 -10.78 18.79
N ARG A 64 -12.38 -10.67 18.09
CA ARG A 64 -13.62 -10.11 18.63
C ARG A 64 -14.16 -10.86 19.86
N ASP A 65 -13.84 -12.16 19.96
CA ASP A 65 -14.23 -13.02 21.09
C ASP A 65 -13.12 -13.19 22.14
N GLU A 66 -11.99 -12.48 22.02
CA GLU A 66 -10.94 -12.52 23.03
C GLU A 66 -11.41 -11.85 24.34
N PRO A 67 -11.06 -12.42 25.52
CA PRO A 67 -11.41 -11.81 26.80
C PRO A 67 -10.80 -10.41 26.94
N THR A 68 -11.64 -9.39 26.98
CA THR A 68 -11.21 -8.00 27.21
C THR A 68 -11.10 -7.70 28.69
N ILE A 69 -10.08 -6.92 29.08
CA ILE A 69 -9.98 -6.34 30.43
C ILE A 69 -10.19 -4.84 30.36
N THR A 70 -10.64 -4.24 31.46
CA THR A 70 -10.76 -2.78 31.53
C THR A 70 -9.38 -2.12 31.59
N LEU A 71 -9.29 -0.87 31.13
CA LEU A 71 -8.04 -0.10 31.17
C LEU A 71 -7.49 0.04 32.61
N GLU A 72 -8.37 0.15 33.59
CA GLU A 72 -8.03 0.23 35.01
C GLU A 72 -7.37 -1.08 35.53
N GLU A 73 -7.84 -2.23 35.07
CA GLU A 73 -7.27 -3.54 35.39
C GLU A 73 -5.92 -3.76 34.71
N TYR A 74 -5.77 -3.28 33.47
CA TYR A 74 -4.50 -3.31 32.75
C TYR A 74 -3.43 -2.47 33.47
N LEU A 75 -3.75 -1.22 33.81
CA LEU A 75 -2.83 -0.31 34.49
C LEU A 75 -2.36 -0.84 35.84
N LYS A 76 -3.25 -1.50 36.60
CA LYS A 76 -2.87 -2.17 37.86
C LYS A 76 -1.88 -3.30 37.65
N LYS A 77 -1.98 -4.06 36.56
CA LYS A 77 -1.03 -5.14 36.21
C LYS A 77 0.35 -4.60 35.84
N ASP A 78 0.42 -3.51 35.07
CA ASP A 78 1.70 -2.92 34.64
C ASP A 78 2.42 -2.14 35.75
N THR A 79 1.71 -1.65 36.77
CA THR A 79 2.34 -1.06 37.97
C THR A 79 2.97 -2.08 38.91
N ILE A 80 2.77 -3.39 38.68
CA ILE A 80 3.39 -4.49 39.43
C ILE A 80 4.51 -5.09 38.57
N LYS A 81 5.49 -4.29 38.21
CA LYS A 81 6.77 -4.79 37.69
C LYS A 81 7.90 -4.02 38.39
N PRO A 82 8.70 -4.66 39.26
CA PRO A 82 9.90 -4.05 39.81
C PRO A 82 11.00 -3.86 38.74
#